data_AF-A0A9P9WNQ4-F1
#
_entry.id   AF-A0A9P9WNQ4-F1
#
_cell.length_a   1.000
_cell.length_b   1.000
_cell.length_c   1.000
_cell.angle_alpha   90.00
_cell.angle_beta   90.00
_cell.angle_gamma   90.00
#
_symmetry.space_group_name_H-M   'P 1'
#
loop_
_entity.id
_entity.type
_entity.pdbx_description
1 polymer ?
#
loop_
_entity_poly.entity_id
_entity_poly.type
_entity_poly.pdbx_seq_one_letter_code
_entity_poly.pdbx_strand_id
1 'polypeptide(L)'
;MQLFTLHRFNYLLAGVLLAPSALQLCLAAPQPLGNDPQGVTLGLRKDSNPLKTFKANVDNAPVKASQDRTAFADFSNAGQQTGSSRGFNQCVGVIISTHDAALFGHYTCGDQGQQRARQDLQQYWNQHKDDKLKNPDVMIYAKVVVNDATGEVMENSFESASTQVFINLARQITGKTPAIEKYFDLDAYVTMPKPGESGRGERPGFDQDTALAYSDYAGFWVSKNGPRFMTVRMQKEAAQK
;
A
#
# COMPACT_ATOMS: atom_id res chain seq x y z
N MET A 1 8.46 71.73 -11.29
CA MET A 1 9.17 70.89 -10.29
C MET A 1 8.13 70.28 -9.37
N GLN A 2 7.73 69.03 -9.63
CA GLN A 2 7.17 68.03 -8.70
C GLN A 2 6.74 66.83 -9.54
N LEU A 3 7.75 66.06 -9.96
CA LEU A 3 7.60 64.64 -10.22
C LEU A 3 7.50 63.92 -8.86
N PHE A 4 7.02 62.67 -8.90
CA PHE A 4 7.08 61.66 -7.84
C PHE A 4 5.98 61.72 -6.77
N THR A 5 4.78 61.21 -7.09
CA THR A 5 3.90 60.63 -6.04
C THR A 5 2.82 59.67 -6.54
N LEU A 6 2.90 59.11 -7.76
CA LEU A 6 1.83 58.24 -8.29
C LEU A 6 2.27 56.83 -8.73
N HIS A 7 3.44 56.34 -8.30
CA HIS A 7 3.90 54.98 -8.64
C HIS A 7 4.07 54.04 -7.43
N ARG A 8 3.78 54.50 -6.22
CA ARG A 8 3.90 53.66 -5.00
C ARG A 8 2.57 53.10 -4.48
N PHE A 9 1.44 53.51 -5.04
CA PHE A 9 0.12 53.05 -4.58
C PHE A 9 -0.39 51.77 -5.27
N ASN A 10 0.13 51.41 -6.44
CA ASN A 10 -0.35 50.24 -7.20
C ASN A 10 0.34 48.92 -6.84
N TYR A 11 1.45 48.94 -6.10
CA TYR A 11 2.13 47.71 -5.68
C TYR A 11 1.67 47.18 -4.31
N LEU A 12 0.96 48.00 -3.53
CA LEU A 12 0.41 47.59 -2.23
C LEU A 12 -0.95 46.89 -2.35
N LEU A 13 -1.70 47.13 -3.43
CA LEU A 13 -3.01 46.48 -3.65
C LEU A 13 -2.90 45.08 -4.28
N ALA A 14 -1.83 44.81 -5.05
CA ALA A 14 -1.60 43.48 -5.63
C ALA A 14 -1.08 42.45 -4.60
N GLY A 15 -0.48 42.90 -3.50
CA GLY A 15 0.00 42.02 -2.42
C GLY A 15 -1.11 41.55 -1.47
N VAL A 16 -2.21 42.29 -1.35
CA VAL A 16 -3.30 41.98 -0.40
C VAL A 16 -4.36 41.04 -1.01
N LEU A 17 -4.46 40.96 -2.34
CA LEU A 17 -5.43 40.11 -3.02
C LEU A 17 -4.96 38.68 -3.31
N LEU A 18 -3.68 38.35 -3.08
CA LEU A 18 -3.13 36.99 -3.24
C LEU A 18 -2.96 36.22 -1.91
N ALA A 19 -3.31 36.84 -0.78
CA ALA A 19 -3.17 36.22 0.54
C ALA A 19 -4.36 35.33 1.03
N PRO A 20 -5.60 35.37 0.51
CA PRO A 20 -6.67 34.54 1.09
C PRO A 20 -6.77 33.11 0.53
N SER A 21 -6.11 32.76 -0.58
CA SER A 21 -6.21 31.42 -1.19
C SER A 21 -5.22 30.39 -0.63
N ALA A 22 -4.17 30.82 0.09
CA ALA A 22 -3.25 29.90 0.78
C ALA A 22 -3.80 29.38 2.12
N LEU A 23 -4.82 30.03 2.70
CA LEU A 23 -5.41 29.63 3.98
C LEU A 23 -6.45 28.49 3.85
N GLN A 24 -6.88 28.13 2.64
CA GLN A 24 -7.81 27.01 2.45
C GLN A 24 -7.13 25.64 2.24
N LEU A 25 -5.79 25.59 2.15
CA LEU A 25 -5.05 24.31 2.00
C LEU A 25 -4.51 23.74 3.33
N CYS A 26 -4.68 24.43 4.46
CA CYS A 26 -4.22 23.94 5.77
C CYS A 26 -5.29 23.24 6.63
N LEU A 27 -6.53 23.09 6.16
CA LEU A 27 -7.60 22.38 6.89
C LEU A 27 -7.70 20.87 6.57
N ALA A 28 -6.70 20.30 5.90
CA ALA A 28 -6.54 18.85 5.76
C ALA A 28 -5.27 18.32 6.46
N ALA A 29 -4.79 19.02 7.49
CA ALA A 29 -3.83 18.43 8.42
C ALA A 29 -4.56 17.37 9.26
N PRO A 30 -4.17 16.08 9.23
CA PRO A 30 -4.67 15.12 10.19
C PRO A 30 -4.26 15.61 11.59
N GLN A 31 -5.25 15.81 12.46
CA GLN A 31 -4.99 16.20 13.85
C GLN A 31 -4.14 15.13 14.55
N PRO A 32 -3.25 15.53 15.46
CA PRO A 32 -2.51 14.59 16.28
C PRO A 32 -3.50 13.73 17.08
N LEU A 33 -3.26 12.43 17.08
CA LEU A 33 -3.98 11.39 17.81
C LEU A 33 -4.18 11.80 19.27
N GLY A 34 -5.40 12.22 19.60
CA GLY A 34 -5.89 12.43 20.95
C GLY A 34 -7.15 11.58 21.14
N ASN A 35 -7.17 10.80 22.22
CA ASN A 35 -8.24 9.90 22.64
C ASN A 35 -9.65 10.47 22.36
N ASP A 36 -10.33 9.91 21.36
CA ASP A 36 -11.75 10.17 21.11
C ASP A 36 -12.58 9.06 21.80
N PRO A 37 -13.45 9.37 22.77
CA PRO A 37 -14.27 8.39 23.48
C PRO A 37 -15.46 7.88 22.67
N GLN A 38 -15.66 8.35 21.44
CA GLN A 38 -16.74 7.86 20.58
C GLN A 38 -16.27 6.60 19.85
N GLY A 39 -16.67 5.43 20.36
CA GLY A 39 -16.37 4.11 19.80
C GLY A 39 -16.36 4.10 18.27
N VAL A 40 -15.15 4.09 17.71
CA VAL A 40 -14.91 4.06 16.27
C VAL A 40 -14.94 2.59 15.85
N THR A 41 -15.95 2.21 15.06
CA THR A 41 -15.95 0.90 14.41
C THR A 41 -15.30 1.03 13.04
N LEU A 42 -14.33 0.15 12.76
CA LEU A 42 -13.64 0.11 11.49
C LEU A 42 -14.56 -0.56 10.44
N GLY A 43 -14.95 0.16 9.39
CA GLY A 43 -15.81 -0.35 8.33
C GLY A 43 -15.01 -0.88 7.13
N LEU A 44 -15.40 -2.05 6.59
CA LEU A 44 -14.88 -2.57 5.33
C LEU A 44 -15.17 -1.58 4.19
N ARG A 45 -14.23 -1.39 3.26
CA ARG A 45 -14.49 -0.59 2.06
C ARG A 45 -15.62 -1.23 1.26
N LYS A 46 -16.76 -0.55 1.15
CA LYS A 46 -17.79 -0.86 0.16
C LYS A 46 -17.16 -0.99 -1.22
N ASP A 47 -17.71 -1.90 -2.03
CA ASP A 47 -17.29 -2.23 -3.39
C ASP A 47 -17.30 -1.01 -4.33
N SER A 48 -16.25 -0.21 -4.22
CA SER A 48 -16.10 1.10 -4.86
C SER A 48 -15.45 0.97 -6.24
N ASN A 49 -15.74 1.90 -7.15
CA ASN A 49 -15.11 1.92 -8.49
C ASN A 49 -13.56 1.87 -8.45
N PRO A 50 -12.87 2.55 -7.53
CA PRO A 50 -11.41 2.40 -7.39
C PRO A 50 -10.97 0.98 -7.00
N LEU A 51 -11.72 0.30 -6.13
CA LEU A 51 -11.42 -1.08 -5.74
C LEU A 51 -11.63 -2.05 -6.92
N LYS A 52 -12.74 -1.91 -7.66
CA LYS A 52 -13.01 -2.70 -8.87
C LYS A 52 -11.92 -2.52 -9.93
N THR A 53 -11.52 -1.26 -10.14
CA THR A 53 -10.46 -0.92 -11.11
C THR A 53 -9.13 -1.54 -10.69
N PHE A 54 -8.78 -1.45 -9.41
CA PHE A 54 -7.57 -2.08 -8.90
C PHE A 54 -7.60 -3.61 -9.07
N LYS A 55 -8.71 -4.25 -8.71
CA LYS A 55 -8.91 -5.70 -8.87
C LYS A 55 -8.73 -6.10 -10.34
N ALA A 56 -9.39 -5.40 -11.26
CA ALA A 56 -9.25 -5.66 -12.68
C ALA A 56 -7.80 -5.49 -13.16
N ASN A 57 -7.06 -4.49 -12.68
CA ASN A 57 -5.65 -4.30 -13.05
C ASN A 57 -4.76 -5.42 -12.53
N VAL A 58 -4.98 -5.89 -11.30
CA VAL A 58 -4.23 -7.03 -10.74
C VAL A 58 -4.54 -8.30 -11.50
N ASP A 59 -5.81 -8.59 -11.78
CA ASP A 59 -6.24 -9.82 -12.43
C ASP A 59 -5.91 -9.86 -13.93
N ASN A 60 -5.87 -8.71 -14.60
CA ASN A 60 -5.55 -8.62 -16.03
C ASN A 60 -4.07 -8.35 -16.31
N ALA A 61 -3.22 -8.19 -15.29
CA ALA A 61 -1.79 -8.00 -15.53
C ALA A 61 -1.21 -9.24 -16.26
N PRO A 62 -0.45 -9.04 -17.36
CA PRO A 62 0.10 -10.14 -18.16
C PRO A 62 1.22 -10.90 -17.44
N VAL A 63 1.92 -10.25 -16.49
CA VAL A 63 2.97 -10.85 -15.68
C VAL A 63 2.52 -10.91 -14.23
N LYS A 64 2.56 -12.10 -13.63
CA LYS A 64 2.13 -12.31 -12.25
C LYS A 64 3.20 -13.05 -11.44
N ALA A 65 3.44 -12.60 -10.22
CA ALA A 65 4.23 -13.34 -9.24
C ALA A 65 3.28 -14.12 -8.32
N SER A 66 3.31 -15.45 -8.42
CA SER A 66 2.64 -16.32 -7.45
C SER A 66 3.48 -16.45 -6.17
N GLN A 67 2.90 -17.04 -5.12
CA GLN A 67 3.61 -17.28 -3.86
C GLN A 67 4.93 -18.04 -4.07
N ASP A 68 5.96 -17.60 -3.36
CA ASP A 68 7.36 -18.03 -3.40
C ASP A 68 8.00 -17.96 -4.79
N ARG A 69 7.55 -17.03 -5.64
CA ARG A 69 8.07 -16.80 -6.99
C ARG A 69 8.42 -15.34 -7.21
N THR A 70 9.41 -15.15 -8.08
CA THR A 70 9.75 -13.86 -8.69
C THR A 70 9.22 -13.79 -10.11
N ALA A 71 8.84 -12.59 -10.53
CA ALA A 71 8.55 -12.26 -11.91
C ALA A 71 9.26 -10.97 -12.34
N PHE A 72 9.44 -10.84 -13.64
CA PHE A 72 10.00 -9.66 -14.29
C PHE A 72 9.03 -9.18 -15.38
N ALA A 73 8.69 -7.89 -15.36
CA ALA A 73 7.85 -7.26 -16.37
C ALA A 73 8.65 -6.18 -17.09
N ASP A 74 8.82 -6.32 -18.41
CA ASP A 74 9.43 -5.30 -19.26
C ASP A 74 8.36 -4.35 -19.81
N PHE A 75 8.29 -3.13 -19.27
CA PHE A 75 7.29 -2.15 -19.65
C PHE A 75 7.49 -1.56 -21.04
N SER A 76 8.69 -1.72 -21.63
CA SER A 76 8.94 -1.35 -23.03
C SER A 76 8.38 -2.36 -24.02
N ASN A 77 8.06 -3.58 -23.57
CA ASN A 77 7.43 -4.60 -24.40
C ASN A 77 5.90 -4.44 -24.37
N ALA A 78 5.27 -4.33 -25.53
CA ALA A 78 3.82 -4.16 -25.66
C ALA A 78 3.00 -5.25 -24.94
N GLY A 79 3.54 -6.47 -24.79
CA GLY A 79 2.87 -7.58 -24.11
C GLY A 79 3.08 -7.65 -22.59
N GLN A 80 3.96 -6.82 -22.00
CA GLN A 80 4.35 -6.91 -20.58
C GLN A 80 4.32 -5.56 -19.86
N GLN A 81 3.38 -4.70 -20.25
CA GLN A 81 3.30 -3.33 -19.73
C GLN A 81 3.00 -3.21 -18.24
N THR A 82 2.54 -4.30 -17.61
CA THR A 82 2.23 -4.31 -16.18
C THR A 82 2.53 -5.66 -15.53
N GLY A 83 2.81 -5.63 -14.24
CA GLY A 83 2.95 -6.81 -13.39
C GLY A 83 2.01 -6.76 -12.19
N SER A 84 1.71 -7.89 -11.56
CA SER A 84 0.95 -7.90 -10.30
C SER A 84 1.27 -9.08 -9.39
N SER A 85 0.87 -8.93 -8.13
CA SER A 85 0.77 -10.03 -7.17
C SER A 85 -0.36 -9.75 -6.18
N ARG A 86 -1.00 -10.82 -5.69
CA ARG A 86 -2.11 -10.76 -4.71
C ARG A 86 -2.11 -11.96 -3.78
N GLY A 87 -3.02 -11.95 -2.81
CA GLY A 87 -3.17 -13.02 -1.83
C GLY A 87 -2.10 -12.98 -0.74
N PHE A 88 -1.67 -11.78 -0.36
CA PHE A 88 -0.68 -11.61 0.72
C PHE A 88 -1.34 -11.91 2.07
N ASN A 89 -1.28 -13.16 2.49
CA ASN A 89 -1.60 -13.59 3.85
C ASN A 89 -0.30 -14.02 4.54
N GLN A 90 0.15 -13.24 5.53
CA GLN A 90 1.44 -13.48 6.22
C GLN A 90 2.65 -13.60 5.28
N CYS A 91 2.59 -12.93 4.13
CA CYS A 91 3.62 -12.92 3.10
C CYS A 91 4.28 -11.55 2.96
N VAL A 92 5.45 -11.52 2.33
CA VAL A 92 6.21 -10.30 2.02
C VAL A 92 6.34 -10.15 0.51
N GLY A 93 6.01 -8.96 0.02
CA GLY A 93 6.26 -8.55 -1.35
C GLY A 93 7.58 -7.81 -1.45
N VAL A 94 8.41 -8.14 -2.43
CA VAL A 94 9.60 -7.35 -2.77
C VAL A 94 9.39 -6.76 -4.15
N ILE A 95 9.56 -5.44 -4.30
CA ILE A 95 9.36 -4.75 -5.57
C ILE A 95 10.59 -3.88 -5.85
N ILE A 96 11.17 -4.05 -7.03
CA ILE A 96 12.29 -3.28 -7.57
C ILE A 96 11.86 -2.81 -8.95
N SER A 97 11.58 -1.53 -9.11
CA SER A 97 10.96 -1.00 -10.32
C SER A 97 11.64 0.23 -10.86
N THR A 98 11.62 0.38 -12.17
CA THR A 98 11.96 1.60 -12.91
C THR A 98 10.78 1.99 -13.79
N HIS A 99 10.95 3.04 -14.60
CA HIS A 99 10.00 3.36 -15.66
C HIS A 99 10.01 2.33 -16.81
N ASP A 100 11.10 1.56 -16.95
CA ASP A 100 11.31 0.60 -18.05
C ASP A 100 10.90 -0.83 -17.68
N ALA A 101 11.01 -1.23 -16.41
CA ALA A 101 10.70 -2.58 -15.99
C ALA A 101 10.40 -2.67 -14.48
N ALA A 102 9.89 -3.83 -14.07
CA ALA A 102 9.81 -4.19 -12.65
C ALA A 102 10.22 -5.65 -12.42
N LEU A 103 11.05 -5.84 -11.40
CA LEU A 103 11.37 -7.10 -10.76
C LEU A 103 10.57 -7.16 -9.45
N PHE A 104 9.71 -8.16 -9.29
CA PHE A 104 8.89 -8.27 -8.09
C PHE A 104 8.67 -9.71 -7.67
N GLY A 105 8.52 -9.94 -6.37
CA GLY A 105 8.32 -11.26 -5.80
C GLY A 105 7.29 -11.27 -4.68
N HIS A 106 6.75 -12.45 -4.42
CA HIS A 106 5.79 -12.73 -3.36
C HIS A 106 6.35 -13.92 -2.57
N TYR A 107 6.68 -13.74 -1.29
CA TYR A 107 7.32 -14.79 -0.48
C TYR A 107 6.62 -15.00 0.84
N THR A 108 6.61 -16.26 1.26
CA THR A 108 6.34 -16.62 2.65
C THR A 108 7.51 -16.22 3.55
N CYS A 109 7.23 -15.91 4.81
CA CYS A 109 8.26 -15.50 5.78
C CYS A 109 9.18 -16.63 6.27
N GLY A 110 8.88 -17.90 5.93
CA GLY A 110 9.67 -19.06 6.34
C GLY A 110 10.94 -19.28 5.51
N ASP A 111 11.75 -20.25 5.93
CA ASP A 111 13.06 -20.54 5.32
C ASP A 111 12.99 -20.78 3.81
N GLN A 112 11.96 -21.50 3.36
CA GLN A 112 11.74 -21.75 1.93
C GLN A 112 11.54 -20.45 1.15
N GLY A 113 10.64 -19.57 1.60
CA GLY A 113 10.38 -18.28 0.94
C GLY A 113 11.62 -17.39 0.92
N GLN A 114 12.37 -17.36 2.02
CA GLN A 114 13.64 -16.63 2.10
C GLN A 114 14.70 -17.19 1.14
N GLN A 115 14.84 -18.52 1.04
CA GLN A 115 15.78 -19.16 0.13
C GLN A 115 15.41 -18.86 -1.33
N ARG A 116 14.12 -18.97 -1.68
CA ARG A 116 13.61 -18.63 -3.01
C ARG A 116 13.87 -17.18 -3.36
N ALA A 117 13.61 -16.26 -2.44
CA ALA A 117 13.91 -14.85 -2.64
C ALA A 117 15.39 -14.60 -2.94
N ARG A 118 16.32 -15.21 -2.16
CA ARG A 118 17.76 -15.06 -2.39
C ARG A 118 18.19 -15.55 -3.77
N GLN A 119 17.66 -16.69 -4.21
CA GLN A 119 17.99 -17.26 -5.50
C GLN A 119 17.41 -16.44 -6.65
N ASP A 120 16.10 -16.26 -6.64
CA ASP A 120 15.38 -15.72 -7.79
C ASP A 120 15.61 -14.20 -7.93
N LEU A 121 15.56 -13.42 -6.84
CA LEU A 121 15.79 -11.97 -6.93
C LEU A 121 17.20 -11.67 -7.41
N GLN A 122 18.21 -12.38 -6.89
CA GLN A 122 19.59 -12.18 -7.30
C GLN A 122 19.80 -12.57 -8.77
N GLN A 123 19.20 -13.68 -9.21
CA GLN A 123 19.27 -14.11 -10.61
C GLN A 123 18.67 -13.06 -11.55
N TYR A 124 17.42 -12.64 -11.33
CA TYR A 124 16.77 -11.64 -12.19
C TYR A 124 17.46 -10.27 -12.11
N TRP A 125 17.92 -9.87 -10.92
CA TRP A 125 18.68 -8.64 -10.77
C TRP A 125 19.94 -8.66 -11.62
N ASN A 126 20.75 -9.72 -11.54
CA ASN A 126 21.98 -9.83 -12.33
C ASN A 126 21.72 -9.83 -13.85
N GLN A 127 20.57 -10.36 -14.28
CA GLN A 127 20.18 -10.37 -15.69
C GLN A 127 19.77 -8.97 -16.22
N HIS A 128 19.21 -8.10 -15.37
CA HIS A 128 18.53 -6.88 -15.81
C HIS A 128 19.03 -5.56 -15.18
N LYS A 129 19.99 -5.62 -14.25
CA LYS A 129 20.48 -4.43 -13.53
C LYS A 129 21.20 -3.42 -14.44
N ASP A 130 21.85 -3.89 -15.50
CA ASP A 130 22.70 -3.05 -16.36
C ASP A 130 21.97 -2.49 -17.59
N ASP A 131 20.70 -2.84 -17.80
CA ASP A 131 19.88 -2.38 -18.92
C ASP A 131 18.53 -1.79 -18.47
N LYS A 132 17.71 -2.55 -17.72
CA LYS A 132 16.30 -2.23 -17.44
C LYS A 132 16.04 -1.74 -16.01
N LEU A 133 16.83 -2.21 -15.04
CA LEU A 133 16.66 -1.89 -13.62
C LEU A 133 17.66 -0.86 -13.10
N LYS A 134 18.08 0.08 -13.97
CA LYS A 134 18.99 1.16 -13.57
C LYS A 134 18.31 2.11 -12.58
N ASN A 135 18.99 2.40 -11.48
CA ASN A 135 18.54 3.34 -10.45
C ASN A 135 17.09 3.08 -9.95
N PRO A 136 16.74 1.85 -9.55
CA PRO A 136 15.35 1.48 -9.31
C PRO A 136 14.77 2.08 -8.03
N ASP A 137 13.47 2.24 -7.96
CA ASP A 137 12.74 2.35 -6.70
C ASP A 137 12.63 0.95 -6.08
N VAL A 138 12.81 0.87 -4.76
CA VAL A 138 12.81 -0.40 -4.02
C VAL A 138 11.79 -0.31 -2.90
N MET A 139 10.88 -1.28 -2.86
CA MET A 139 9.78 -1.32 -1.90
C MET A 139 9.60 -2.72 -1.32
N ILE A 140 9.20 -2.77 -0.05
CA ILE A 140 8.81 -3.98 0.66
C ILE A 140 7.34 -3.82 1.04
N TYR A 141 6.51 -4.76 0.60
CA TYR A 141 5.09 -4.82 0.96
C TYR A 141 4.90 -5.85 2.08
N ALA A 142 4.60 -5.39 3.29
CA ALA A 142 4.61 -6.23 4.50
C ALA A 142 3.42 -5.98 5.42
N LYS A 143 3.07 -7.01 6.21
CA LYS A 143 1.91 -7.02 7.10
C LYS A 143 2.06 -6.06 8.29
N VAL A 144 0.95 -5.55 8.78
CA VAL A 144 0.77 -4.90 10.08
C VAL A 144 -0.41 -5.57 10.76
N VAL A 145 -0.22 -6.03 11.99
CA VAL A 145 -1.29 -6.53 12.84
C VAL A 145 -1.85 -5.35 13.62
N VAL A 146 -3.17 -5.22 13.60
CA VAL A 146 -3.90 -4.22 14.39
C VAL A 146 -4.78 -4.92 15.41
N ASN A 147 -4.91 -4.29 16.57
CA ASN A 147 -5.93 -4.59 17.55
C ASN A 147 -7.26 -4.21 16.93
N ASP A 148 -8.16 -5.15 16.87
CA ASP A 148 -9.45 -5.04 16.23
C ASP A 148 -10.44 -4.18 17.05
N ALA A 149 -10.35 -4.22 18.38
CA ALA A 149 -11.19 -3.44 19.27
C ALA A 149 -10.78 -1.97 19.34
N THR A 150 -9.48 -1.67 19.29
CA THR A 150 -8.96 -0.30 19.44
C THR A 150 -8.48 0.32 18.13
N GLY A 151 -8.27 -0.48 17.09
CA GLY A 151 -7.64 -0.04 15.84
C GLY A 151 -6.14 0.25 15.97
N GLU A 152 -5.54 -0.01 17.13
CA GLU A 152 -4.13 0.26 17.39
C GLU A 152 -3.23 -0.76 16.72
N VAL A 153 -2.05 -0.35 16.27
CA VAL A 153 -1.06 -1.30 15.75
C VAL A 153 -0.52 -2.15 16.89
N MET A 154 -0.68 -3.47 16.79
CA MET A 154 -0.14 -4.44 17.75
C MET A 154 1.24 -4.94 17.35
N GLU A 155 1.44 -5.19 16.05
CA GLU A 155 2.69 -5.74 15.55
C GLU A 155 3.03 -5.18 14.17
N ASN A 156 4.23 -4.65 14.07
CA ASN A 156 4.84 -4.29 12.81
C ASN A 156 5.61 -5.51 12.28
N SER A 157 5.00 -6.34 11.44
CA SER A 157 5.69 -7.54 10.94
C SER A 157 6.97 -7.19 10.14
N PHE A 158 7.10 -5.96 9.66
CA PHE A 158 8.32 -5.47 9.01
C PHE A 158 9.51 -5.29 9.97
N GLU A 159 9.28 -5.25 11.28
CA GLU A 159 10.33 -5.25 12.31
C GLU A 159 10.74 -6.68 12.71
N SER A 160 9.97 -7.70 12.29
CA SER A 160 10.30 -9.10 12.57
C SER A 160 11.61 -9.53 11.89
N ALA A 161 12.33 -10.47 12.53
CA ALA A 161 13.56 -11.03 11.97
C ALA A 161 13.34 -11.61 10.56
N SER A 162 12.20 -12.25 10.31
CA SER A 162 11.85 -12.82 9.01
C SER A 162 11.67 -11.75 7.93
N THR A 163 10.99 -10.64 8.20
CA THR A 163 10.84 -9.58 7.19
C THR A 163 12.14 -8.82 6.95
N GLN A 164 12.96 -8.65 8.00
CA GLN A 164 14.28 -8.02 7.89
C GLN A 164 15.22 -8.77 6.93
N VAL A 165 15.05 -10.09 6.76
CA VAL A 165 15.78 -10.85 5.73
C VAL A 165 15.51 -10.30 4.32
N PHE A 166 14.24 -10.05 3.97
CA PHE A 166 13.88 -9.52 2.65
C PHE A 166 14.33 -8.06 2.47
N ILE A 167 14.20 -7.23 3.51
CA ILE A 167 14.70 -5.84 3.50
C ILE A 167 16.21 -5.82 3.26
N ASN A 168 16.96 -6.64 3.99
CA ASN A 168 18.42 -6.71 3.87
C ASN A 168 18.84 -7.28 2.52
N LEU A 169 18.14 -8.29 2.00
CA LEU A 169 18.39 -8.83 0.67
C LEU A 169 18.15 -7.77 -0.41
N ALA A 170 17.02 -7.06 -0.39
CA ALA A 170 16.72 -6.00 -1.34
C ALA A 170 17.77 -4.89 -1.29
N ARG A 171 18.22 -4.50 -0.09
CA ARG A 171 19.33 -3.55 0.10
C ARG A 171 20.64 -4.08 -0.45
N GLN A 172 20.97 -5.35 -0.20
CA GLN A 172 22.21 -5.96 -0.66
C GLN A 172 22.29 -6.01 -2.19
N ILE A 173 21.21 -6.40 -2.87
CA ILE A 173 21.22 -6.52 -4.34
C ILE A 173 21.20 -5.15 -5.02
N THR A 174 20.41 -4.19 -4.50
CA THR A 174 20.22 -2.89 -5.17
C THR A 174 21.14 -1.77 -4.68
N GLY A 175 21.74 -1.92 -3.50
CA GLY A 175 22.44 -0.84 -2.79
C GLY A 175 21.52 0.24 -2.20
N LYS A 176 20.18 0.07 -2.28
CA LYS A 176 19.20 1.08 -1.85
C LYS A 176 18.43 0.62 -0.61
N THR A 177 18.07 1.58 0.25
CA THR A 177 17.15 1.32 1.36
C THR A 177 15.72 1.22 0.83
N PRO A 178 15.02 0.09 1.05
CA PRO A 178 13.64 -0.04 0.60
C PRO A 178 12.68 0.86 1.37
N ALA A 179 11.69 1.42 0.67
CA ALA A 179 10.50 1.97 1.32
C ALA A 179 9.59 0.82 1.80
N ILE A 180 8.90 1.01 2.92
CA ILE A 180 8.01 -0.01 3.49
C ILE A 180 6.56 0.38 3.23
N GLU A 181 5.88 -0.44 2.43
CA GLU A 181 4.46 -0.38 2.17
C GLU A 181 3.73 -1.40 3.03
N LYS A 182 2.70 -0.95 3.72
CA LYS A 182 2.05 -1.72 4.79
C LYS A 182 0.74 -2.30 4.32
N TYR A 183 0.44 -3.53 4.76
CA TYR A 183 -0.90 -4.09 4.64
C TYR A 183 -1.49 -4.69 5.89
N PHE A 184 -2.81 -4.61 6.01
CA PHE A 184 -3.56 -5.14 7.14
C PHE A 184 -4.12 -6.50 6.75
N ASP A 185 -3.89 -7.49 7.60
CA ASP A 185 -4.46 -8.82 7.47
C ASP A 185 -5.87 -8.84 8.07
N LEU A 186 -6.84 -9.25 7.27
CA LEU A 186 -8.27 -9.24 7.61
C LEU A 186 -8.78 -10.59 8.11
N ASP A 187 -7.97 -11.66 8.09
CA ASP A 187 -8.40 -12.95 8.65
C ASP A 187 -8.65 -12.85 10.17
N ALA A 188 -8.11 -11.83 10.84
CA ALA A 188 -8.43 -11.48 12.23
C ALA A 188 -9.85 -10.90 12.43
N TYR A 189 -10.55 -10.50 11.37
CA TYR A 189 -11.84 -9.80 11.44
C TYR A 189 -13.06 -10.75 11.40
N VAL A 190 -12.87 -12.01 10.98
CA VAL A 190 -13.98 -12.93 10.63
C VAL A 190 -14.49 -13.74 11.83
N THR A 191 -13.82 -13.68 12.98
CA THR A 191 -14.04 -14.64 14.07
C THR A 191 -14.73 -14.10 15.32
N MET A 192 -15.20 -12.84 15.35
CA MET A 192 -15.83 -12.30 16.58
C MET A 192 -17.34 -12.00 16.47
N PRO A 193 -18.14 -12.41 17.48
CA PRO A 193 -19.53 -11.97 17.62
C PRO A 193 -19.56 -10.50 18.06
N LYS A 194 -20.62 -9.77 17.68
CA LYS A 194 -20.82 -8.37 18.09
C LYS A 194 -20.83 -8.24 19.62
N PRO A 195 -20.27 -7.15 20.19
CA PRO A 195 -20.42 -6.86 21.62
C PRO A 195 -21.91 -6.71 21.97
N GLY A 196 -22.44 -7.63 22.78
CA GLY A 196 -23.82 -7.61 23.29
C GLY A 196 -24.75 -8.72 22.77
N GLU A 197 -24.34 -9.53 21.79
CA GLU A 197 -25.15 -10.66 21.29
C GLU A 197 -24.77 -11.98 22.00
N SER A 198 -24.99 -12.05 23.31
CA SER A 198 -25.04 -13.32 24.05
C SER A 198 -26.49 -13.84 24.02
N GLY A 199 -26.96 -14.29 22.86
CA GLY A 199 -28.32 -14.78 22.72
C GLY A 199 -28.45 -15.69 21.53
N ARG A 200 -28.94 -16.91 21.75
CA ARG A 200 -29.35 -17.85 20.69
C ARG A 200 -30.41 -17.16 19.83
N GLY A 201 -30.00 -16.67 18.67
CA GLY A 201 -30.83 -16.04 17.66
C GLY A 201 -29.96 -15.79 16.44
N GLU A 202 -30.47 -16.09 15.25
CA GLU A 202 -29.74 -16.15 13.99
C GLU A 202 -28.80 -14.95 13.78
N ARG A 203 -27.52 -15.26 13.53
CA ARG A 203 -26.45 -14.29 13.25
C ARG A 203 -26.87 -13.40 12.07
N PRO A 204 -26.85 -12.05 12.19
CA PRO A 204 -26.88 -11.20 11.01
C PRO A 204 -25.59 -11.45 10.23
N GLY A 205 -25.74 -12.14 9.10
CA GLY A 205 -24.67 -12.71 8.32
C GLY A 205 -23.66 -11.67 7.83
N PHE A 206 -22.47 -11.71 8.41
CA PHE A 206 -21.27 -11.58 7.61
C PHE A 206 -20.97 -12.98 7.08
N ASP A 207 -21.32 -13.18 5.82
CA ASP A 207 -20.97 -14.40 5.10
C ASP A 207 -19.43 -14.53 5.12
N GLN A 208 -18.96 -15.69 5.56
CA GLN A 208 -17.56 -16.08 5.59
C GLN A 208 -16.91 -15.90 4.20
N ASP A 209 -17.70 -16.08 3.14
CA ASP A 209 -17.30 -15.86 1.75
C ASP A 209 -16.98 -14.39 1.46
N THR A 210 -17.67 -13.45 2.12
CA THR A 210 -17.42 -12.01 1.95
C THR A 210 -16.09 -11.61 2.58
N ALA A 211 -15.74 -12.16 3.74
CA ALA A 211 -14.48 -11.82 4.40
C ALA A 211 -13.26 -12.50 3.76
N LEU A 212 -13.41 -13.75 3.32
CA LEU A 212 -12.41 -14.45 2.48
C LEU A 212 -12.21 -13.72 1.14
N ALA A 213 -13.29 -13.17 0.56
CA ALA A 213 -13.21 -12.36 -0.66
C ALA A 213 -12.57 -10.97 -0.47
N TYR A 214 -12.06 -10.61 0.72
CA TYR A 214 -11.32 -9.34 0.91
C TYR A 214 -9.90 -9.54 1.44
N SER A 215 -9.61 -10.60 2.22
CA SER A 215 -8.22 -10.99 2.52
C SER A 215 -7.46 -11.44 1.26
N ASP A 216 -8.18 -11.97 0.26
CA ASP A 216 -7.67 -12.34 -1.07
C ASP A 216 -7.06 -11.19 -1.91
N TYR A 217 -7.21 -9.93 -1.49
CA TYR A 217 -6.85 -8.76 -2.31
C TYR A 217 -5.82 -7.81 -1.68
N ALA A 218 -5.16 -8.20 -0.59
CA ALA A 218 -3.86 -7.62 -0.28
C ALA A 218 -2.92 -7.93 -1.46
N GLY A 219 -2.39 -6.90 -2.10
CA GLY A 219 -1.65 -7.04 -3.34
C GLY A 219 -1.18 -5.71 -3.93
N PHE A 220 -0.45 -5.84 -5.04
CA PHE A 220 0.10 -4.72 -5.77
C PHE A 220 -0.02 -4.91 -7.28
N TRP A 221 0.00 -3.79 -7.99
CA TRP A 221 0.08 -3.69 -9.43
C TRP A 221 1.24 -2.75 -9.77
N VAL A 222 2.10 -3.16 -10.70
CA VAL A 222 3.26 -2.38 -11.13
C VAL A 222 3.16 -2.05 -12.62
N SER A 223 3.56 -0.84 -12.98
CA SER A 223 3.57 -0.35 -14.36
C SER A 223 4.72 0.65 -14.55
N LYS A 224 4.89 1.16 -15.77
CA LYS A 224 5.83 2.26 -16.07
C LYS A 224 5.65 3.51 -15.21
N ASN A 225 4.46 3.71 -14.64
CA ASN A 225 4.14 4.84 -13.76
C ASN A 225 4.44 4.53 -12.28
N GLY A 226 5.14 3.43 -12.01
CA GLY A 226 5.47 2.95 -10.67
C GLY A 226 4.44 1.98 -10.09
N PRO A 227 4.74 1.46 -8.89
CA PRO A 227 3.88 0.53 -8.18
C PRO A 227 2.66 1.23 -7.57
N ARG A 228 1.53 0.53 -7.56
CA ARG A 228 0.31 0.86 -6.83
C ARG A 228 -0.02 -0.29 -5.90
N PHE A 229 -0.29 0.05 -4.66
CA PHE A 229 -0.67 -0.90 -3.63
C PHE A 229 -2.14 -0.71 -3.32
N MET A 230 -2.87 -1.82 -3.19
CA MET A 230 -4.13 -1.78 -2.48
C MET A 230 -3.91 -2.47 -1.16
N THR A 231 -4.01 -1.67 -0.12
CA THR A 231 -4.40 -2.16 1.17
C THR A 231 -5.90 -2.13 1.25
N VAL A 232 -6.52 -3.18 1.78
CA VAL A 232 -7.87 -3.01 2.33
C VAL A 232 -7.71 -2.10 3.56
N ARG A 233 -7.80 -0.79 3.34
CA ARG A 233 -7.86 0.19 4.43
C ARG A 233 -9.31 0.34 4.82
N MET A 234 -9.60 0.02 6.07
CA MET A 234 -10.87 0.31 6.72
C MET A 234 -11.12 1.82 6.63
N GLN A 235 -12.31 2.23 6.17
CA GLN A 235 -12.70 3.64 6.22
C GLN A 235 -13.33 3.93 7.58
N LYS A 236 -12.97 5.08 8.16
CA LYS A 236 -13.65 5.65 9.31
C LYS A 236 -15.04 6.11 8.83
N GLU A 237 -16.07 5.29 9.00
CA GLU A 237 -17.44 5.76 8.82
C GLU A 237 -17.82 6.54 10.08
N ALA A 238 -18.07 7.84 9.93
CA ALA A 238 -18.74 8.58 10.99
C ALA A 238 -20.12 7.96 11.17
N ALA A 239 -20.45 7.51 12.38
CA ALA A 239 -21.78 7.06 12.70
C ALA A 239 -22.75 8.20 12.38
N GLN A 240 -23.49 8.09 11.27
CA GLN A 240 -24.63 8.96 11.01
C GLN A 240 -25.69 8.60 12.05
N LYS A 241 -25.80 9.43 13.08
CA LYS A 241 -26.95 9.45 13.98
C LYS A 241 -28.11 10.18 13.34
#